data_AF-A0A6A4KXL1-F1
#
_entry.id   AF-A0A6A4KXL1-F1
#
_cell.length_a   1.000
_cell.length_b   1.000
_cell.length_c   1.000
_cell.angle_alpha   90.00
_cell.angle_beta   90.00
_cell.angle_gamma   90.00
#
_symmetry.space_group_name_H-M   'P 1'
#
loop_
_entity.id
_entity.type
_entity.pdbx_description
1 polymer ?
#
loop_
_entity_poly.entity_id
_entity_poly.type
_entity_poly.pdbx_seq_one_letter_code
_entity_poly.pdbx_strand_id
1 'polypeptide(L)'
;MVVLFAIQAPMRGDRVRETDAKKVDAVTLDLSTVKALLHSVMTSASLKKEISGVGVRVTEGQGNLPKVVLSSPHGSEAELYLFGACVTSWKVANKDLLFVRPDAVFNGQKPISGGAPHCFPQFGPGPIQQHGFARNMNWSVVDSDDVEGNPVVTLELKDGPYSRSMWDFSFQAIYKAAVTGASVRGLRGCKTLNKDPDPKNPLVGKEERDVVTFPGFVDCVYLEAPDELLLDNGLGDKISIKNSNWTDAVLWNPYLQMEACYKDFVCVENAKIEKVQLDPEQSWTATQLLSLV
;
A
#
# COMPACT_ATOMS: atom_id res chain seq x y z
N MET A 1 3.88 -12.38 1.85
CA MET A 1 3.66 -11.01 2.36
C MET A 1 2.55 -10.39 1.54
N VAL A 2 1.78 -9.44 2.06
CA VAL A 2 0.80 -8.64 1.28
C VAL A 2 0.79 -7.24 1.87
N VAL A 3 0.85 -6.22 1.01
CA VAL A 3 0.61 -4.82 1.41
C VAL A 3 -0.79 -4.48 0.94
N LEU A 4 -1.70 -4.31 1.90
CA LEU A 4 -3.07 -3.94 1.61
C LEU A 4 -3.12 -2.43 1.50
N PHE A 5 -4.03 -1.88 0.73
CA PHE A 5 -4.33 -0.46 0.80
C PHE A 5 -5.81 -0.22 0.56
N ALA A 6 -6.45 0.49 1.50
CA ALA A 6 -7.81 0.98 1.36
C ALA A 6 -7.77 2.35 0.69
N ILE A 7 -8.27 2.45 -0.54
CA ILE A 7 -8.38 3.70 -1.29
C ILE A 7 -9.79 4.26 -1.12
N GLN A 8 -9.88 5.57 -0.93
CA GLN A 8 -11.16 6.25 -0.84
C GLN A 8 -11.91 6.18 -2.17
N ALA A 9 -13.12 5.59 -2.16
CA ALA A 9 -13.94 5.36 -3.35
C ALA A 9 -15.45 5.30 -2.99
N PRO A 10 -16.30 6.25 -3.44
CA PRO A 10 -17.76 6.21 -3.31
C PRO A 10 -18.38 5.09 -4.17
N MET A 11 -19.02 4.13 -3.52
CA MET A 11 -19.88 3.15 -4.20
C MET A 11 -21.25 3.79 -4.49
N ARG A 12 -21.50 4.30 -5.71
CA ARG A 12 -22.87 4.71 -6.13
C ARG A 12 -23.23 4.40 -7.57
N GLY A 13 -24.51 4.06 -7.75
CA GLY A 13 -25.19 3.99 -9.03
C GLY A 13 -25.30 5.35 -9.73
N ASP A 14 -25.01 5.30 -11.02
CA ASP A 14 -25.24 6.27 -12.09
C ASP A 14 -24.61 7.68 -12.06
N ARG A 15 -23.82 7.88 -13.13
CA ARG A 15 -23.42 9.09 -13.87
C ARG A 15 -22.32 9.98 -13.28
N VAL A 16 -21.15 9.92 -13.94
CA VAL A 16 -20.13 10.98 -13.94
C VAL A 16 -20.06 11.59 -15.35
N ARG A 17 -19.94 12.92 -15.43
CA ARG A 17 -19.69 13.69 -16.66
C ARG A 17 -18.19 13.94 -16.81
N GLU A 18 -17.75 13.93 -18.07
CA GLU A 18 -16.38 14.18 -18.52
C GLU A 18 -15.93 15.63 -18.30
N THR A 19 -14.73 15.84 -17.77
CA THR A 19 -14.01 17.13 -17.83
C THR A 19 -12.49 16.93 -17.93
N ASP A 20 -11.84 17.87 -18.61
CA ASP A 20 -10.47 17.86 -19.15
C ASP A 20 -9.31 17.57 -18.19
N ALA A 21 -8.28 16.88 -18.73
CA ALA A 21 -7.07 16.43 -18.03
C ALA A 21 -6.16 17.56 -17.52
N LYS A 22 -5.65 17.43 -16.29
CA LYS A 22 -4.57 18.24 -15.69
C LYS A 22 -3.59 17.37 -14.88
N LYS A 23 -2.40 17.94 -14.62
CA LYS A 23 -1.24 17.36 -13.90
C LYS A 23 -1.60 16.49 -12.68
N VAL A 24 -0.77 15.48 -12.44
CA VAL A 24 -1.00 14.35 -11.51
C VAL A 24 0.19 14.08 -10.59
N ASP A 25 -0.05 13.49 -9.41
CA ASP A 25 0.89 13.28 -8.27
C ASP A 25 0.96 11.81 -7.77
N ALA A 26 2.04 11.35 -7.11
CA ALA A 26 2.31 9.92 -6.80
C ALA A 26 2.85 9.65 -5.38
N VAL A 27 2.67 8.43 -4.88
CA VAL A 27 3.38 7.91 -3.70
C VAL A 27 3.98 6.55 -4.02
N THR A 28 5.27 6.39 -3.74
CA THR A 28 5.91 5.08 -3.77
C THR A 28 5.70 4.41 -2.42
N LEU A 29 4.77 3.46 -2.37
CA LEU A 29 4.57 2.60 -1.21
C LEU A 29 5.41 1.34 -1.36
N ASP A 30 6.59 1.40 -0.76
CA ASP A 30 7.38 0.25 -0.30
C ASP A 30 8.33 -0.39 -1.31
N LEU A 31 9.58 -0.50 -0.87
CA LEU A 31 10.55 -1.51 -1.25
C LEU A 31 10.74 -2.40 -0.03
N SER A 32 9.98 -3.50 0.00
CA SER A 32 9.89 -4.34 1.19
C SER A 32 10.85 -5.50 1.05
N THR A 33 11.95 -5.45 1.78
CA THR A 33 12.95 -6.52 1.76
C THR A 33 12.79 -7.35 3.03
N VAL A 34 12.44 -8.62 2.87
CA VAL A 34 12.47 -9.60 3.95
C VAL A 34 13.72 -10.44 3.78
N LYS A 35 14.56 -10.48 4.81
CA LYS A 35 15.78 -11.27 4.87
C LYS A 35 15.68 -12.34 5.95
N ALA A 36 16.02 -13.58 5.61
CA ALA A 36 16.23 -14.63 6.59
C ALA A 36 17.61 -14.46 7.24
N LEU A 37 17.68 -14.47 8.57
CA LEU A 37 18.94 -14.26 9.30
C LEU A 37 19.48 -15.58 9.87
N LEU A 38 20.79 -15.78 9.85
CA LEU A 38 21.45 -16.78 10.71
C LEU A 38 21.26 -16.40 12.20
N HIS A 39 21.24 -17.39 13.10
CA HIS A 39 21.22 -17.16 14.55
C HIS A 39 22.48 -16.38 14.96
N SER A 40 22.37 -15.06 14.97
CA SER A 40 23.43 -14.14 15.34
C SER A 40 23.04 -13.43 16.63
N VAL A 41 23.90 -13.53 17.63
CA VAL A 41 23.87 -12.67 18.80
C VAL A 41 24.20 -11.26 18.31
N MET A 42 23.16 -10.46 18.02
CA MET A 42 23.36 -9.06 17.70
C MET A 42 23.59 -8.25 18.97
N THR A 43 24.81 -7.76 19.15
CA THR A 43 25.11 -6.63 20.03
C THR A 43 24.36 -5.40 19.51
N SER A 44 23.47 -4.84 20.32
CA SER A 44 22.73 -3.62 20.00
C SER A 44 23.66 -2.42 20.02
N ALA A 45 24.13 -1.97 18.86
CA ALA A 45 24.60 -0.60 18.71
C ALA A 45 23.38 0.30 18.43
N SER A 46 23.02 1.14 19.41
CA SER A 46 21.98 2.15 19.22
C SER A 46 22.54 3.24 18.31
N LEU A 47 22.27 3.15 17.01
CA LEU A 47 22.50 4.25 16.07
C LEU A 47 21.34 5.23 16.22
N LYS A 48 21.45 6.16 17.17
CA LYS A 48 20.67 7.40 17.14
C LYS A 48 21.26 8.30 16.05
N LYS A 49 20.98 8.01 14.78
CA LYS A 49 21.16 8.98 13.71
C LYS A 49 20.03 10.00 13.86
N GLU A 50 20.35 11.28 14.02
CA GLU A 50 19.35 12.33 14.00
C GLU A 50 18.62 12.29 12.65
N ILE A 51 17.33 11.96 12.68
CA ILE A 51 16.44 11.98 11.52
C ILE A 51 16.34 13.45 11.10
N SER A 52 17.14 13.84 10.11
CA SER A 52 17.32 15.22 9.66
C SER A 52 17.09 15.39 8.15
N GLY A 53 16.48 14.38 7.51
CA GLY A 53 16.10 14.45 6.10
C GLY A 53 15.06 15.54 5.85
N VAL A 54 15.28 16.38 4.82
CA VAL A 54 14.33 17.39 4.38
C VAL A 54 13.00 16.70 4.07
N GLY A 55 11.90 17.19 4.65
CA GLY A 55 10.57 16.62 4.43
C GLY A 55 10.24 15.36 5.23
N VAL A 56 11.11 14.88 6.14
CA VAL A 56 10.79 13.77 7.06
C VAL A 56 10.63 14.29 8.49
N ARG A 57 9.49 14.02 9.13
CA ARG A 57 9.22 14.44 10.51
C ARG A 57 8.62 13.32 11.33
N VAL A 58 9.25 12.95 12.44
CA VAL A 58 8.63 12.10 13.47
C VAL A 58 7.80 12.98 14.42
N THR A 59 6.55 12.60 14.66
CA THR A 59 5.61 13.34 15.52
C THR A 59 4.63 12.38 16.18
N GLU A 60 3.89 12.86 17.17
CA GLU A 60 2.75 12.12 17.71
C GLU A 60 1.52 12.28 16.79
N GLY A 61 0.82 11.18 16.57
CA GLY A 61 -0.46 11.10 15.88
C GLY A 61 -1.63 10.90 16.84
N GLN A 62 -2.74 10.40 16.31
CA GLN A 62 -3.90 10.01 17.09
C GLN A 62 -3.53 8.98 18.16
N GLY A 63 -4.14 9.10 19.33
CA GLY A 63 -3.89 8.23 20.48
C GLY A 63 -2.44 8.23 20.96
N ASN A 64 -1.71 9.32 20.70
CA ASN A 64 -0.30 9.52 21.08
C ASN A 64 0.64 8.46 20.49
N LEU A 65 0.24 7.80 19.40
CA LEU A 65 1.11 6.86 18.71
C LEU A 65 2.13 7.63 17.86
N PRO A 66 3.41 7.22 17.86
CA PRO A 66 4.42 7.85 17.02
C PRO A 66 4.13 7.57 15.55
N LYS A 67 4.23 8.62 14.73
CA LYS A 67 4.11 8.55 13.27
C LYS A 67 5.23 9.34 12.59
N VAL A 68 5.50 8.97 11.35
CA VAL A 68 6.34 9.72 10.41
C VAL A 68 5.41 10.48 9.47
N VAL A 69 5.69 11.75 9.25
CA VAL A 69 5.10 12.56 8.18
C VAL A 69 6.18 12.79 7.14
N LEU A 70 5.86 12.43 5.89
CA LEU A 70 6.66 12.76 4.73
C LEU A 70 5.98 13.92 3.99
N SER A 71 6.72 14.97 3.68
CA SER A 71 6.23 16.15 2.94
C SER A 71 7.12 16.38 1.72
N SER A 72 6.58 16.16 0.53
CA SER A 72 7.26 16.43 -0.73
C SER A 72 7.37 17.95 -0.97
N PRO A 73 8.45 18.44 -1.61
CA PRO A 73 8.55 19.83 -2.06
C PRO A 73 7.45 20.24 -3.05
N HIS A 74 6.75 19.26 -3.65
CA HIS A 74 5.64 19.48 -4.57
C HIS A 74 4.27 19.55 -3.88
N GLY A 75 4.21 19.50 -2.54
CA GLY A 75 3.00 19.69 -1.75
C GLY A 75 2.17 18.42 -1.51
N SER A 76 2.68 17.25 -1.91
CA SER A 76 2.13 15.97 -1.49
C SER A 76 2.62 15.59 -0.09
N GLU A 77 1.77 14.97 0.72
CA GLU A 77 2.13 14.50 2.05
C GLU A 77 1.72 13.04 2.26
N ALA A 78 2.46 12.30 3.08
CA ALA A 78 2.07 10.97 3.54
C ALA A 78 2.27 10.84 5.05
N GLU A 79 1.39 10.11 5.73
CA GLU A 79 1.51 9.79 7.15
C GLU A 79 1.65 8.28 7.37
N LEU A 80 2.66 7.88 8.15
CA LEU A 80 2.96 6.49 8.47
C LEU A 80 3.04 6.29 9.98
N TYR A 81 2.15 5.51 10.58
CA TYR A 81 2.28 5.14 11.99
C TYR A 81 3.35 4.08 12.18
N LEU A 82 4.24 4.26 13.16
CA LEU A 82 5.27 3.26 13.45
C LEU A 82 4.68 1.94 13.96
N PHE A 83 3.51 2.01 14.61
CA PHE A 83 2.73 0.82 14.91
C PHE A 83 2.17 0.22 13.61
N GLY A 84 2.65 -0.97 13.26
CA GLY A 84 2.31 -1.70 12.03
C GLY A 84 2.96 -1.17 10.76
N ALA A 85 3.79 -0.13 10.87
CA ALA A 85 4.29 0.66 9.74
C ALA A 85 3.18 1.05 8.74
N CYS A 86 1.98 1.34 9.24
CA CYS A 86 0.80 1.52 8.40
C CYS A 86 0.80 2.94 7.81
N VAL A 87 0.73 3.06 6.48
CA VAL A 87 0.49 4.35 5.83
C VAL A 87 -0.98 4.69 5.98
N THR A 88 -1.31 5.72 6.73
CA THR A 88 -2.69 6.07 7.06
C THR A 88 -3.23 7.23 6.25
N SER A 89 -2.36 7.93 5.53
CA SER A 89 -2.74 9.11 4.74
C SER A 89 -1.79 9.27 3.57
N TRP A 90 -2.34 9.62 2.42
CA TRP A 90 -1.60 10.15 1.29
C TRP A 90 -2.42 11.30 0.70
N LYS A 91 -1.95 12.53 0.97
CA LYS A 91 -2.60 13.75 0.51
C LYS A 91 -1.93 14.30 -0.73
N VAL A 92 -2.77 14.61 -1.71
CA VAL A 92 -2.43 15.36 -2.91
C VAL A 92 -3.37 16.57 -2.99
N ALA A 93 -2.83 17.78 -3.10
CA ALA A 93 -3.64 19.01 -3.19
C ALA A 93 -4.72 19.09 -2.09
N ASN A 94 -4.37 18.70 -0.86
CA ASN A 94 -5.25 18.59 0.32
C ASN A 94 -6.37 17.53 0.25
N LYS A 95 -6.40 16.69 -0.78
CA LYS A 95 -7.29 15.53 -0.90
C LYS A 95 -6.54 14.27 -0.45
N ASP A 96 -7.06 13.56 0.55
CA ASP A 96 -6.52 12.26 0.95
C ASP A 96 -7.02 11.18 0.00
N LEU A 97 -6.12 10.32 -0.45
CA LEU A 97 -6.41 9.23 -1.38
C LEU A 97 -6.55 7.90 -0.64
N LEU A 98 -6.05 7.80 0.59
CA LEU A 98 -6.20 6.63 1.43
C LEU A 98 -7.40 6.79 2.37
N PHE A 99 -8.10 5.69 2.60
CA PHE A 99 -9.21 5.65 3.53
C PHE A 99 -8.79 5.00 4.85
N VAL A 100 -8.93 5.72 5.95
CA VAL A 100 -8.91 5.18 7.30
C VAL A 100 -10.31 5.28 7.88
N ARG A 101 -10.78 4.19 8.49
CA ARG A 101 -12.14 4.17 9.05
C ARG A 101 -12.29 5.24 10.14
N PRO A 102 -13.44 5.91 10.22
CA PRO A 102 -13.71 6.88 11.30
C PRO A 102 -13.64 6.28 12.72
N ASP A 103 -13.89 4.98 12.86
CA ASP A 103 -13.83 4.23 14.12
C ASP A 103 -12.51 3.46 14.31
N ALA A 104 -11.49 3.75 13.49
CA ALA A 104 -10.16 3.18 13.67
C ALA A 104 -9.61 3.59 15.04
N VAL A 105 -9.04 2.60 15.76
CA VAL A 105 -8.48 2.81 17.09
C VAL A 105 -6.96 2.91 16.99
N PHE A 106 -6.42 4.00 17.51
CA PHE A 106 -4.98 4.27 17.53
C PHE A 106 -4.44 4.06 18.95
N ASN A 107 -4.33 2.82 19.40
CA ASN A 107 -3.87 2.51 20.76
C ASN A 107 -2.65 1.57 20.82
N GLY A 108 -2.13 1.14 19.67
CA GLY A 108 -0.99 0.23 19.60
C GLY A 108 -1.26 -1.19 20.10
N GLN A 109 -2.53 -1.56 20.28
CA GLN A 109 -2.92 -2.90 20.74
C GLN A 109 -3.55 -3.74 19.63
N LYS A 110 -4.14 -3.10 18.62
CA LYS A 110 -4.73 -3.75 17.45
C LYS A 110 -4.39 -2.98 16.18
N PRO A 111 -4.40 -3.63 15.00
CA PRO A 111 -4.07 -2.99 13.74
C PRO A 111 -4.97 -1.78 13.48
N ILE A 112 -4.39 -0.73 12.88
CA ILE A 112 -5.16 0.43 12.42
C ILE A 112 -6.05 -0.01 11.26
N SER A 113 -7.35 0.31 11.34
CA SER A 113 -8.33 -0.14 10.35
C SER A 113 -8.43 0.83 9.17
N GLY A 114 -7.71 0.51 8.09
CA GLY A 114 -7.61 1.30 6.86
C GLY A 114 -6.17 1.72 6.58
N GLY A 115 -5.97 2.63 5.63
CA GLY A 115 -4.63 2.95 5.14
C GLY A 115 -4.00 1.76 4.44
N ALA A 116 -2.70 1.54 4.63
CA ALA A 116 -1.93 0.47 4.01
C ALA A 116 -1.26 -0.48 5.02
N PRO A 117 -1.99 -1.47 5.59
CA PRO A 117 -1.45 -2.39 6.59
C PRO A 117 -0.65 -3.56 5.97
N HIS A 118 0.40 -3.98 6.70
CA HIS A 118 1.26 -5.11 6.32
C HIS A 118 0.73 -6.46 6.80
N CYS A 119 0.44 -7.37 5.88
CA CYS A 119 0.20 -8.79 6.17
C CYS A 119 1.47 -9.60 6.02
N PHE A 120 2.08 -9.95 7.14
CA PHE A 120 3.29 -10.75 7.19
C PHE A 120 3.38 -11.49 8.53
N PRO A 121 3.82 -12.75 8.53
CA PRO A 121 4.26 -13.58 7.38
C PRO A 121 3.11 -14.28 6.64
N GLN A 122 1.87 -14.11 7.10
CA GLN A 122 0.68 -14.79 6.58
C GLN A 122 -0.32 -13.78 6.04
N PHE A 123 -1.02 -14.13 4.95
CA PHE A 123 -2.19 -13.42 4.48
C PHE A 123 -3.45 -14.24 4.78
N GLY A 124 -4.52 -13.57 5.22
CA GLY A 124 -5.77 -14.23 5.59
C GLY A 124 -5.65 -15.16 6.81
N PRO A 125 -6.65 -16.05 7.01
CA PRO A 125 -6.63 -17.08 8.05
C PRO A 125 -5.51 -18.12 7.83
N GLY A 126 -5.06 -18.76 8.90
CA GLY A 126 -4.00 -19.78 8.82
C GLY A 126 -3.47 -20.19 10.20
N PRO A 127 -2.27 -20.79 10.28
CA PRO A 127 -1.69 -21.29 11.53
C PRO A 127 -1.44 -20.23 12.62
N ILE A 128 -1.21 -18.97 12.20
CA ILE A 128 -1.09 -17.83 13.11
C ILE A 128 -2.30 -16.90 12.97
N GLN A 129 -2.38 -15.88 13.84
CA GLN A 129 -3.47 -14.89 13.78
C GLN A 129 -3.69 -14.36 12.36
N GLN A 130 -4.94 -14.05 12.03
CA GLN A 130 -5.31 -13.62 10.68
C GLN A 130 -4.42 -12.44 10.24
N HIS A 131 -3.85 -12.56 9.04
CA HIS A 131 -2.92 -11.60 8.43
C HIS A 131 -1.54 -11.46 9.10
N GLY A 132 -1.15 -12.41 9.96
CA GLY A 132 0.14 -12.40 10.63
C GLY A 132 0.25 -11.31 11.69
N PHE A 133 1.46 -10.80 11.92
CA PHE A 133 1.76 -9.95 13.08
C PHE A 133 2.46 -8.63 12.75
N ALA A 134 2.93 -8.43 11.51
CA ALA A 134 3.65 -7.20 11.16
C ALA A 134 2.86 -5.92 11.45
N ARG A 135 1.54 -5.93 11.16
CA ARG A 135 0.60 -4.85 11.48
C ARG A 135 0.23 -4.71 12.97
N ASN A 136 0.75 -5.58 13.84
CA ASN A 136 0.51 -5.60 15.29
C ASN A 136 1.75 -5.22 16.11
N MET A 137 2.86 -4.86 15.45
CA MET A 137 4.15 -4.60 16.10
C MET A 137 4.62 -3.18 15.81
N ASN A 138 5.40 -2.61 16.72
CA ASN A 138 6.09 -1.34 16.46
C ASN A 138 7.29 -1.59 15.55
N TRP A 139 7.38 -0.80 14.49
CA TRP A 139 8.54 -0.71 13.61
C TRP A 139 9.43 0.44 14.08
N SER A 140 10.73 0.33 13.81
CA SER A 140 11.71 1.36 14.15
C SER A 140 12.13 2.12 12.91
N VAL A 141 12.23 3.45 12.99
CA VAL A 141 12.93 4.22 11.94
C VAL A 141 14.42 3.90 12.04
N VAL A 142 15.00 3.38 10.97
CA VAL A 142 16.42 3.02 10.90
C VAL A 142 17.21 3.90 9.95
N ASP A 143 16.55 4.57 9.01
CA ASP A 143 17.17 5.56 8.14
C ASP A 143 16.17 6.58 7.59
N SER A 144 16.68 7.72 7.14
CA SER A 144 15.94 8.72 6.37
C SER A 144 16.85 9.32 5.32
N ASP A 145 16.33 9.54 4.12
CA ASP A 145 17.09 9.98 2.95
C ASP A 145 16.28 10.96 2.10
N ASP A 146 16.93 11.56 1.11
CA ASP A 146 16.31 12.36 0.06
C ASP A 146 16.75 11.80 -1.31
N VAL A 147 15.78 11.36 -2.11
CA VAL A 147 16.04 10.84 -3.46
C VAL A 147 15.45 11.82 -4.47
N GLU A 148 16.34 12.56 -5.13
CA GLU A 148 15.96 13.56 -6.15
C GLU A 148 15.00 14.63 -5.59
N GLY A 149 15.19 15.06 -4.34
CA GLY A 149 14.32 16.03 -3.66
C GLY A 149 13.07 15.41 -3.02
N ASN A 150 12.90 14.09 -3.06
CA ASN A 150 11.75 13.42 -2.46
C ASN A 150 12.16 12.77 -1.14
N PRO A 151 11.41 13.05 -0.04
CA PRO A 151 11.72 12.50 1.26
C PRO A 151 11.48 10.98 1.28
N VAL A 152 12.40 10.27 1.91
CA VAL A 152 12.33 8.82 2.07
C VAL A 152 12.60 8.44 3.51
N VAL A 153 11.83 7.48 4.03
CA VAL A 153 12.07 6.87 5.36
C VAL A 153 12.25 5.37 5.21
N THR A 154 13.16 4.79 5.99
CA THR A 154 13.34 3.34 6.10
C THR A 154 12.96 2.88 7.50
N LEU A 155 11.99 1.98 7.57
CA LEU A 155 11.48 1.33 8.76
C LEU A 155 11.96 -0.12 8.83
N GLU A 156 12.18 -0.61 10.05
CA GLU A 156 12.62 -1.98 10.30
C GLU A 156 11.70 -2.69 11.30
N LEU A 157 11.42 -3.95 11.01
CA LEU A 157 10.86 -4.93 11.94
C LEU A 157 11.81 -6.13 12.05
N LYS A 158 12.10 -6.54 13.28
CA LYS A 158 12.87 -7.74 13.60
C LYS A 158 12.02 -8.69 14.44
N ASP A 159 12.40 -9.97 14.42
CA ASP A 159 11.80 -10.92 15.33
C ASP A 159 12.06 -10.57 16.81
N GLY A 160 11.12 -10.96 17.66
CA GLY A 160 11.22 -10.83 19.11
C GLY A 160 10.29 -11.83 19.79
N PRO A 161 10.20 -11.82 21.14
CA PRO A 161 9.43 -12.84 21.88
C PRO A 161 7.99 -13.01 21.38
N TYR A 162 7.31 -11.91 21.05
CA TYR A 162 5.95 -11.93 20.51
C TYR A 162 5.87 -12.67 19.16
N SER A 163 6.66 -12.25 18.15
CA SER A 163 6.62 -12.89 16.84
C SER A 163 7.11 -14.34 16.90
N ARG A 164 8.17 -14.62 17.68
CA ARG A 164 8.74 -15.96 17.87
C ARG A 164 7.77 -16.95 18.49
N SER A 165 6.87 -16.49 19.36
CA SER A 165 5.83 -17.34 19.94
C SER A 165 4.79 -17.83 18.92
N MET A 166 4.64 -17.14 17.79
CA MET A 166 3.70 -17.49 16.71
C MET A 166 4.42 -18.13 15.52
N TRP A 167 5.61 -17.64 15.17
CA TRP A 167 6.40 -18.05 14.04
C TRP A 167 7.89 -18.00 14.42
N ASP A 168 8.42 -19.16 14.81
CA ASP A 168 9.79 -19.28 15.33
C ASP A 168 10.85 -19.25 14.21
N PHE A 169 10.95 -18.11 13.53
CA PHE A 169 11.95 -17.83 12.52
C PHE A 169 12.64 -16.50 12.81
N SER A 170 13.94 -16.45 12.53
CA SER A 170 14.73 -15.22 12.55
C SER A 170 14.46 -14.44 11.28
N PHE A 171 14.08 -13.17 11.41
CA PHE A 171 13.79 -12.35 10.24
C PHE A 171 14.15 -10.88 10.47
N GLN A 172 14.44 -10.21 9.36
CA GLN A 172 14.50 -8.76 9.27
C GLN A 172 13.63 -8.33 8.09
N ALA A 173 12.62 -7.50 8.36
CA ALA A 173 11.82 -6.85 7.34
C ALA A 173 12.17 -5.36 7.30
N ILE A 174 12.50 -4.87 6.12
CA ILE A 174 12.82 -3.47 5.86
C ILE A 174 11.75 -2.91 4.94
N TYR A 175 11.14 -1.79 5.33
CA TYR A 175 10.17 -1.03 4.53
C TYR A 175 10.76 0.35 4.24
N LYS A 176 10.99 0.65 2.97
CA LYS A 176 11.34 2.01 2.50
C LYS A 176 10.12 2.72 1.89
N ALA A 177 9.67 3.84 2.48
CA ALA A 177 8.53 4.62 2.01
C ALA A 177 8.94 6.00 1.50
N ALA A 178 8.38 6.45 0.37
CA ALA A 178 8.65 7.75 -0.22
C ALA A 178 7.39 8.43 -0.77
N VAL A 179 7.30 9.76 -0.65
CA VAL A 179 6.28 10.58 -1.31
C VAL A 179 6.94 11.44 -2.39
N THR A 180 6.44 11.36 -3.61
CA THR A 180 7.08 11.96 -4.80
C THR A 180 6.08 12.80 -5.59
N GLY A 181 6.49 13.88 -6.26
CA GLY A 181 5.64 14.42 -7.34
C GLY A 181 5.52 13.37 -8.47
N ALA A 182 4.34 13.12 -9.05
CA ALA A 182 4.27 12.15 -10.15
C ALA A 182 4.83 12.74 -11.45
N SER A 183 5.32 11.85 -12.31
CA SER A 183 5.45 12.14 -13.73
C SER A 183 5.07 10.90 -14.55
N VAL A 184 4.27 11.11 -15.60
CA VAL A 184 4.00 10.09 -16.63
C VAL A 184 5.10 10.18 -17.70
N ARG A 185 5.75 9.05 -18.00
CA ARG A 185 6.71 8.91 -19.12
C ARG A 185 6.43 7.60 -19.88
N GLY A 186 6.68 7.58 -21.19
CA GLY A 186 6.73 6.33 -21.98
C GLY A 186 5.53 6.00 -22.91
N LEU A 187 4.53 6.86 -23.06
CA LEU A 187 3.32 6.54 -23.87
C LEU A 187 3.43 6.86 -25.38
N ARG A 188 4.63 7.15 -25.90
CA ARG A 188 4.84 7.37 -27.33
C ARG A 188 4.84 6.02 -28.06
N GLY A 189 3.68 5.57 -28.55
CA GLY A 189 3.57 4.45 -29.51
C GLY A 189 2.55 3.34 -29.23
N CYS A 190 1.66 3.45 -28.23
CA CYS A 190 0.73 2.37 -27.83
C CYS A 190 -0.68 2.48 -28.49
N LYS A 191 -1.43 1.36 -28.60
CA LYS A 191 -2.80 1.24 -29.20
C LYS A 191 -3.83 0.63 -28.21
N THR A 192 -5.12 1.01 -28.33
CA THR A 192 -6.34 0.46 -27.63
C THR A 192 -7.53 0.23 -28.62
N LEU A 193 -8.78 -0.16 -28.22
CA LEU A 193 -9.95 -0.53 -29.10
C LEU A 193 -11.24 0.32 -28.76
N ASN A 194 -12.52 -0.05 -29.01
CA ASN A 194 -13.72 0.15 -28.14
C ASN A 194 -14.85 -0.83 -28.51
N LYS A 195 -15.73 -1.24 -27.57
CA LYS A 195 -16.82 -2.25 -27.78
C LYS A 195 -18.24 -1.78 -27.50
N ASP A 196 -18.48 -0.49 -27.24
CA ASP A 196 -19.83 0.10 -27.29
C ASP A 196 -19.98 0.85 -28.64
N PRO A 197 -21.08 0.74 -29.41
CA PRO A 197 -22.42 0.28 -29.02
C PRO A 197 -22.97 -1.00 -29.68
N ASP A 198 -22.21 -1.71 -30.54
CA ASP A 198 -22.73 -2.88 -31.28
C ASP A 198 -21.87 -4.16 -31.13
N PRO A 199 -22.31 -5.11 -30.30
CA PRO A 199 -21.59 -6.35 -30.04
C PRO A 199 -21.66 -7.40 -31.18
N LYS A 200 -22.45 -7.18 -32.25
CA LYS A 200 -22.60 -8.14 -33.35
C LYS A 200 -21.71 -7.86 -34.57
N ASN A 201 -21.07 -6.69 -34.62
CA ASN A 201 -20.06 -6.32 -35.65
C ASN A 201 -18.89 -5.52 -35.03
N PRO A 202 -17.94 -6.19 -34.35
CA PRO A 202 -16.81 -5.50 -33.71
C PRO A 202 -15.78 -5.03 -34.76
N LEU A 203 -15.43 -3.74 -34.71
CA LEU A 203 -14.31 -3.19 -35.46
C LEU A 203 -12.98 -3.79 -34.95
N VAL A 204 -12.06 -4.13 -35.86
CA VAL A 204 -10.73 -4.64 -35.48
C VAL A 204 -9.84 -3.51 -34.96
N GLY A 205 -9.30 -3.74 -33.76
CA GLY A 205 -8.38 -2.93 -32.96
C GLY A 205 -8.10 -3.65 -31.62
N LYS A 206 -7.28 -3.08 -30.72
CA LYS A 206 -6.68 -3.77 -29.56
C LYS A 206 -7.41 -3.57 -28.19
N GLU A 207 -8.13 -4.58 -27.70
CA GLU A 207 -8.74 -4.84 -26.35
C GLU A 207 -9.39 -3.69 -25.53
N GLU A 208 -10.70 -3.79 -25.21
CA GLU A 208 -11.51 -2.77 -24.46
C GLU A 208 -12.51 -3.36 -23.48
N ARG A 209 -12.03 -3.69 -22.29
CA ARG A 209 -12.87 -3.81 -21.10
C ARG A 209 -12.15 -3.01 -20.02
N ASP A 210 -12.79 -1.93 -19.56
CA ASP A 210 -12.10 -0.81 -18.87
C ASP A 210 -12.18 -0.80 -17.33
N VAL A 211 -13.12 -1.51 -16.70
CA VAL A 211 -13.43 -1.31 -15.26
C VAL A 211 -13.86 -2.61 -14.56
N VAL A 212 -13.22 -2.95 -13.43
CA VAL A 212 -13.82 -3.85 -12.42
C VAL A 212 -14.68 -2.99 -11.51
N THR A 213 -15.99 -3.25 -11.50
CA THR A 213 -16.93 -2.58 -10.59
C THR A 213 -17.14 -3.44 -9.34
N PHE A 214 -17.51 -2.80 -8.24
CA PHE A 214 -17.84 -3.48 -6.98
C PHE A 214 -19.38 -3.45 -6.82
N PRO A 215 -20.14 -4.45 -7.30
CA PRO A 215 -21.61 -4.43 -7.24
C PRO A 215 -22.17 -4.85 -5.87
N GLY A 216 -21.32 -5.25 -4.91
CA GLY A 216 -21.70 -5.90 -3.67
C GLY A 216 -20.48 -6.25 -2.81
N PHE A 217 -20.60 -7.29 -1.98
CA PHE A 217 -19.45 -7.87 -1.26
C PHE A 217 -18.44 -8.41 -2.27
N VAL A 218 -17.19 -7.99 -2.13
CA VAL A 218 -16.06 -8.45 -2.95
C VAL A 218 -14.95 -8.86 -2.02
N ASP A 219 -14.41 -10.06 -2.22
CA ASP A 219 -13.24 -10.61 -1.53
C ASP A 219 -12.59 -11.61 -2.48
N CYS A 220 -11.85 -11.08 -3.46
CA CYS A 220 -11.37 -11.82 -4.62
C CYS A 220 -9.86 -11.77 -4.72
N VAL A 221 -9.23 -12.94 -4.82
CA VAL A 221 -7.81 -13.08 -5.12
C VAL A 221 -7.63 -13.37 -6.61
N TYR A 222 -6.83 -12.55 -7.27
CA TYR A 222 -6.42 -12.66 -8.66
C TYR A 222 -4.98 -13.14 -8.70
N LEU A 223 -4.77 -14.40 -9.03
CA LEU A 223 -3.44 -14.98 -9.19
C LEU A 223 -2.81 -14.52 -10.52
N GLU A 224 -1.50 -14.37 -10.54
CA GLU A 224 -0.74 -13.93 -11.74
C GLU A 224 -1.27 -12.58 -12.29
N ALA A 225 -1.58 -11.65 -11.37
CA ALA A 225 -2.07 -10.33 -11.71
C ALA A 225 -1.02 -9.52 -12.50
N PRO A 226 -1.46 -8.58 -13.39
CA PRO A 226 -0.55 -7.66 -14.06
C PRO A 226 0.31 -6.85 -13.09
N ASP A 227 1.46 -6.39 -13.58
CA ASP A 227 2.38 -5.50 -12.85
C ASP A 227 1.87 -4.06 -12.75
N GLU A 228 0.79 -3.71 -13.46
CA GLU A 228 0.08 -2.44 -13.35
C GLU A 228 -1.44 -2.67 -13.31
N LEU A 229 -2.09 -2.14 -12.28
CA LEU A 229 -3.55 -2.02 -12.19
C LEU A 229 -3.95 -0.55 -12.25
N LEU A 230 -5.12 -0.27 -12.82
CA LEU A 230 -5.70 1.07 -12.84
C LEU A 230 -7.01 1.06 -12.06
N LEU A 231 -7.09 1.87 -11.02
CA LEU A 231 -8.29 2.07 -10.22
C LEU A 231 -8.91 3.42 -10.55
N ASP A 232 -10.13 3.43 -11.06
CA ASP A 232 -10.99 4.63 -11.05
C ASP A 232 -11.72 4.65 -9.70
N ASN A 233 -11.49 5.69 -8.90
CA ASN A 233 -12.10 5.76 -7.58
C ASN A 233 -13.54 6.30 -7.61
N GLY A 234 -14.07 6.72 -8.76
CA GLY A 234 -15.41 7.30 -8.87
C GLY A 234 -15.54 8.73 -8.34
N LEU A 235 -14.44 9.35 -7.88
CA LEU A 235 -14.35 10.76 -7.45
C LEU A 235 -13.69 11.65 -8.52
N GLY A 236 -13.47 11.11 -9.71
CA GLY A 236 -12.75 11.77 -10.79
C GLY A 236 -11.23 11.59 -10.73
N ASP A 237 -10.72 10.75 -9.81
CA ASP A 237 -9.31 10.35 -9.83
C ASP A 237 -9.15 8.95 -10.40
N LYS A 238 -8.10 8.77 -11.19
CA LYS A 238 -7.60 7.46 -11.57
C LYS A 238 -6.25 7.24 -10.89
N ILE A 239 -6.06 6.08 -10.31
CA ILE A 239 -4.88 5.70 -9.55
C ILE A 239 -4.25 4.48 -10.24
N SER A 240 -3.08 4.67 -10.84
CA SER A 240 -2.20 3.59 -11.29
C SER A 240 -1.51 2.96 -10.08
N ILE A 241 -1.53 1.64 -10.03
CA ILE A 241 -0.95 0.78 -9.00
C ILE A 241 0.06 -0.10 -9.72
N LYS A 242 1.31 0.36 -9.79
CA LYS A 242 2.42 -0.40 -10.37
C LYS A 242 3.10 -1.22 -9.30
N ASN A 243 3.65 -2.36 -9.68
CA ASN A 243 4.28 -3.26 -8.74
C ASN A 243 5.48 -3.98 -9.38
N SER A 244 6.41 -4.46 -8.56
CA SER A 244 7.40 -5.45 -8.97
C SER A 244 7.44 -6.60 -7.98
N ASN A 245 7.57 -7.83 -8.49
CA ASN A 245 7.63 -9.10 -7.75
C ASN A 245 6.40 -9.45 -6.89
N TRP A 246 5.35 -8.63 -6.90
CA TRP A 246 4.03 -9.05 -6.47
C TRP A 246 3.39 -9.81 -7.61
N THR A 247 2.96 -11.04 -7.35
CA THR A 247 2.42 -11.91 -8.42
C THR A 247 0.90 -11.96 -8.41
N ASP A 248 0.25 -11.48 -7.36
CA ASP A 248 -1.18 -11.62 -7.16
C ASP A 248 -1.79 -10.26 -6.78
N ALA A 249 -3.09 -10.11 -6.96
CA ALA A 249 -3.84 -8.96 -6.48
C ALA A 249 -5.05 -9.40 -5.68
N VAL A 250 -5.43 -8.63 -4.65
CA VAL A 250 -6.68 -8.84 -3.92
C VAL A 250 -7.57 -7.62 -4.09
N LEU A 251 -8.84 -7.84 -4.41
CA LEU A 251 -9.87 -6.82 -4.38
C LEU A 251 -10.82 -7.12 -3.24
N TRP A 252 -11.03 -6.13 -2.37
CA TRP A 252 -11.91 -6.29 -1.22
C TRP A 252 -12.83 -5.10 -0.98
N ASN A 253 -14.10 -5.38 -0.73
CA ASN A 253 -15.07 -4.44 -0.19
C ASN A 253 -16.06 -5.23 0.71
N PRO A 254 -16.20 -4.85 1.99
CA PRO A 254 -17.01 -5.59 2.96
C PRO A 254 -18.53 -5.47 2.72
N TYR A 255 -18.96 -4.54 1.88
CA TYR A 255 -20.36 -4.23 1.62
C TYR A 255 -21.16 -4.06 2.93
N LEU A 256 -22.37 -4.62 3.00
CA LEU A 256 -23.22 -4.50 4.19
C LEU A 256 -22.65 -5.17 5.46
N GLN A 257 -21.53 -5.90 5.40
CA GLN A 257 -20.83 -6.31 6.62
C GLN A 257 -20.22 -5.10 7.37
N MET A 258 -20.04 -3.97 6.67
CA MET A 258 -19.62 -2.69 7.24
C MET A 258 -20.51 -1.55 6.71
N GLU A 259 -21.81 -1.61 6.99
CA GLU A 259 -22.81 -0.64 6.49
C GLU A 259 -22.42 0.83 6.69
N ALA A 260 -21.70 1.12 7.78
CA ALA A 260 -21.29 2.47 8.16
C ALA A 260 -20.28 3.12 7.21
N CYS A 261 -19.49 2.33 6.46
CA CYS A 261 -18.38 2.89 5.66
C CYS A 261 -18.00 2.12 4.39
N TYR A 262 -18.65 0.99 4.06
CA TYR A 262 -18.29 0.22 2.86
C TYR A 262 -18.43 1.02 1.56
N LYS A 263 -19.24 2.08 1.57
CA LYS A 263 -19.42 2.95 0.42
C LYS A 263 -18.29 3.93 0.23
N ASP A 264 -17.37 4.06 1.18
CA ASP A 264 -16.37 5.13 1.16
C ASP A 264 -14.99 4.63 0.73
N PHE A 265 -14.83 3.32 0.52
CA PHE A 265 -13.54 2.74 0.13
C PHE A 265 -13.66 1.45 -0.65
N VAL A 266 -12.59 1.13 -1.36
CA VAL A 266 -12.29 -0.19 -1.89
C VAL A 266 -10.85 -0.53 -1.55
N CYS A 267 -10.56 -1.82 -1.38
CA CYS A 267 -9.18 -2.29 -1.32
C CYS A 267 -8.80 -2.86 -2.67
N VAL A 268 -7.66 -2.38 -3.17
CA VAL A 268 -6.85 -3.06 -4.17
C VAL A 268 -5.56 -3.38 -3.44
N GLU A 269 -5.03 -4.59 -3.58
CA GLU A 269 -3.92 -5.04 -2.72
C GLU A 269 -2.93 -5.80 -3.60
N ASN A 270 -1.65 -5.43 -3.57
CA ASN A 270 -0.62 -6.25 -4.20
C ASN A 270 -0.24 -7.37 -3.22
N ALA A 271 -0.24 -8.59 -3.72
CA ALA A 271 -0.09 -9.79 -2.93
C ALA A 271 0.96 -10.75 -3.50
N LYS A 272 1.60 -11.49 -2.58
CA LYS A 272 2.31 -12.73 -2.88
C LYS A 272 1.70 -13.81 -2.00
N ILE A 273 0.71 -14.51 -2.55
CA ILE A 273 -0.12 -15.50 -1.86
C ILE A 273 0.66 -16.81 -1.71
N GLU A 274 1.40 -17.19 -2.75
CA GLU A 274 2.29 -18.33 -2.67
C GLU A 274 3.37 -18.11 -1.60
N LYS A 275 3.73 -19.20 -0.94
CA LYS A 275 4.77 -19.18 0.09
C LYS A 275 6.12 -18.82 -0.54
N VAL A 276 6.69 -17.71 -0.10
CA VAL A 276 8.10 -17.39 -0.34
C VAL A 276 8.93 -18.15 0.68
N GLN A 277 9.80 -19.06 0.21
CA GLN A 277 10.78 -19.74 1.05
C GLN A 277 12.14 -19.07 0.87
N LEU A 278 12.77 -18.71 1.98
CA LEU A 278 14.09 -18.11 2.03
C LEU A 278 15.01 -18.98 2.87
N ASP A 279 16.14 -19.36 2.30
CA ASP A 279 17.27 -19.92 3.05
C ASP A 279 18.00 -18.79 3.81
N PRO A 280 18.81 -19.11 4.84
CA PRO A 280 19.56 -18.10 5.56
C PRO A 280 20.36 -17.19 4.62
N GLU A 281 20.37 -15.89 4.93
CA GLU A 281 20.97 -14.80 4.14
C GLU A 281 20.28 -14.47 2.81
N GLN A 282 19.30 -15.25 2.36
CA GLN A 282 18.48 -14.87 1.22
C GLN A 282 17.49 -13.76 1.58
N SER A 283 17.14 -12.98 0.56
CA SER A 283 16.15 -11.92 0.66
C SER A 283 15.13 -12.01 -0.47
N TRP A 284 13.91 -11.60 -0.17
CA TRP A 284 12.89 -11.33 -1.17
C TRP A 284 12.48 -9.86 -1.09
N THR A 285 12.38 -9.22 -2.24
CA THR A 285 12.06 -7.80 -2.37
C THR A 285 10.93 -7.60 -3.37
N ALA A 286 9.94 -6.79 -3.00
CA ALA A 286 8.88 -6.37 -3.89
C ALA A 286 8.62 -4.86 -3.75
N THR A 287 8.08 -4.25 -4.79
CA THR A 287 7.76 -2.81 -4.78
C THR A 287 6.33 -2.51 -5.17
N GLN A 288 5.77 -1.45 -4.62
CA GLN A 288 4.51 -0.88 -5.09
C GLN A 288 4.62 0.64 -5.27
N LEU A 289 4.00 1.14 -6.33
CA LEU A 289 3.98 2.55 -6.70
C LEU A 289 2.53 2.94 -7.01
N LEU A 290 2.00 3.86 -6.22
CA LEU A 290 0.69 4.47 -6.45
C LEU A 290 0.91 5.81 -7.16
N SER A 291 0.15 6.08 -8.22
CA SER A 291 0.23 7.36 -8.96
C SER A 291 -1.15 7.78 -9.42
N LEU A 292 -1.51 9.05 -9.24
CA LEU A 292 -2.63 9.64 -9.97
C LEU A 292 -2.29 9.67 -11.47
N VAL A 293 -3.29 9.44 -12.33
CA VAL A 293 -3.14 9.49 -13.80
C VAL A 293 -4.27 10.23 -14.50
#